data_AF-A0A015KIP4-F1
#
_entry.id   AF-A0A015KIP4-F1
#
_cell.length_a   1.000
_cell.length_b   1.000
_cell.length_c   1.000
_cell.angle_alpha   90.00
_cell.angle_beta   90.00
_cell.angle_gamma   90.00
#
_symmetry.space_group_name_H-M   'P 1'
#
loop_
_entity.id
_entity.type
_entity.pdbx_description
1 polymer ?
#
loop_
_entity_poly.entity_id
_entity_poly.type
_entity_poly.pdbx_seq_one_letter_code
_entity_poly.pdbx_strand_id
1 'polypeptide(L)'
;MTIAELKDILYEKNKNYFEDKKFDANELNLWLVNIPYDTENVKLKTLQSRSRDMEEENSIIQELGGKKLSPIDDIGDIFTYDSKNIRIIIQPPVTTTGKCFPIFYLRVLV
;
A
#
# COMPACT_ATOMS: atom_id res chain seq x y z
N MET A 1 10.17 -4.69 -13.62
CA MET A 1 10.62 -4.55 -12.21
C MET A 1 9.61 -5.27 -11.39
N THR A 2 10.05 -6.19 -10.54
CA THR A 2 9.14 -7.02 -9.75
C THR A 2 8.63 -6.29 -8.52
N ILE A 3 7.55 -6.79 -7.93
CA ILE A 3 7.06 -6.28 -6.64
C ILE A 3 8.07 -6.50 -5.52
N ALA A 4 8.88 -7.56 -5.56
CA ALA A 4 9.99 -7.75 -4.61
C ALA A 4 10.98 -6.58 -4.68
N GLU A 5 11.45 -6.22 -5.87
CA GLU A 5 12.35 -5.07 -6.07
C GLU A 5 11.70 -3.75 -5.64
N LEU A 6 10.40 -3.58 -5.89
CA LEU A 6 9.66 -2.40 -5.43
C LEU A 6 9.62 -2.31 -3.90
N LYS A 7 9.41 -3.43 -3.20
CA LYS A 7 9.43 -3.47 -1.73
C LYS A 7 10.78 -3.00 -1.18
N ASP A 8 11.88 -3.46 -1.75
CA ASP A 8 13.23 -3.07 -1.34
C ASP A 8 13.44 -1.56 -1.53
N ILE A 9 13.04 -1.01 -2.68
CA ILE A 9 13.12 0.43 -2.96
C ILE A 9 12.29 1.25 -1.95
N LEU A 10 11.07 0.79 -1.65
CA LEU A 10 10.18 1.47 -0.71
C LEU A 10 10.71 1.41 0.72
N TYR A 11 11.29 0.28 1.11
CA TYR A 11 11.90 0.11 2.41
C TYR A 11 13.08 1.08 2.58
N GLU A 12 14.01 1.09 1.63
CA GLU A 12 15.19 1.96 1.68
C GLU A 12 14.80 3.46 1.66
N LYS A 13 13.82 3.86 0.83
CA LYS A 13 13.34 5.25 0.82
C LYS A 13 12.72 5.71 2.13
N ASN A 14 12.16 4.77 2.91
CA ASN A 14 11.53 5.05 4.19
C ASN A 14 12.32 4.45 5.35
N LYS A 15 13.62 4.20 5.18
CA LYS A 15 14.45 3.49 6.15
C LYS A 15 14.43 4.13 7.53
N ASN A 16 14.51 5.47 7.61
CA ASN A 16 14.41 6.20 8.87
C ASN A 16 13.10 5.92 9.64
N TYR A 17 12.05 5.50 8.93
CA TYR A 17 10.76 5.14 9.50
C TYR A 17 10.63 3.64 9.79
N PHE A 18 11.49 2.79 9.23
CA PHE A 18 11.41 1.32 9.31
C PHE A 18 12.51 0.66 10.14
N GLU A 19 13.67 1.29 10.25
CA GLU A 19 14.89 0.72 10.87
C GLU A 19 14.68 0.28 12.34
N ASP A 20 13.85 0.99 13.09
CA ASP A 20 13.56 0.68 14.51
C ASP A 20 12.48 -0.40 14.70
N LYS A 21 11.84 -0.86 13.63
CA LYS A 21 10.61 -1.67 13.69
C LYS A 21 10.78 -3.16 13.53
N LYS A 22 12.02 -3.60 13.31
CA LYS A 22 12.40 -5.02 13.30
C LYS A 22 11.57 -5.85 12.32
N PHE A 23 11.40 -5.36 11.10
CA PHE A 23 10.83 -6.11 9.99
C PHE A 23 11.63 -5.85 8.72
N ASP A 24 11.60 -6.83 7.81
CA ASP A 24 12.32 -6.80 6.55
C ASP A 24 11.42 -6.30 5.40
N ALA A 25 12.04 -5.80 4.32
CA ALA A 25 11.32 -5.26 3.16
C ALA A 25 10.30 -6.25 2.56
N ASN A 26 10.63 -7.55 2.56
CA ASN A 26 9.75 -8.61 2.05
C ASN A 26 8.44 -8.77 2.84
N GLU A 27 8.40 -8.33 4.11
CA GLU A 27 7.24 -8.36 4.99
C GLU A 27 6.22 -7.23 4.70
N LEU A 28 6.58 -6.25 3.87
CA LEU A 28 5.65 -5.25 3.38
C LEU A 28 4.53 -5.92 2.56
N ASN A 29 3.28 -5.59 2.86
CA ASN A 29 2.13 -5.98 2.05
C ASN A 29 1.82 -4.87 1.05
N LEU A 30 1.80 -5.22 -0.24
CA LEU A 30 1.38 -4.31 -1.30
C LEU A 30 0.04 -4.77 -1.84
N TRP A 31 -0.89 -3.84 -1.97
CA TRP A 31 -2.23 -4.09 -2.49
C TRP A 31 -2.48 -3.26 -3.73
N LEU A 32 -2.86 -3.93 -4.82
CA LEU A 32 -3.34 -3.32 -6.04
C LEU A 32 -4.75 -2.80 -5.82
N VAL A 33 -4.95 -1.50 -6.07
CA VAL A 33 -6.25 -0.84 -6.03
C VAL A 33 -6.47 0.00 -7.29
N ASN A 34 -7.69 0.48 -7.48
CA ASN A 34 -8.00 1.46 -8.52
C ASN A 34 -8.96 2.50 -7.96
N ILE A 35 -8.41 3.50 -7.26
CA ILE A 35 -9.19 4.51 -6.56
C ILE A 35 -8.91 5.87 -7.16
N PRO A 36 -9.90 6.51 -7.81
CA PRO A 36 -9.79 7.89 -8.27
C PRO A 36 -9.42 8.82 -7.12
N TYR A 37 -8.43 9.68 -7.35
CA TYR A 37 -7.95 10.64 -6.36
C TYR A 37 -8.79 11.93 -6.29
N ASP A 38 -9.69 12.15 -7.25
CA ASP A 38 -10.55 13.35 -7.26
C ASP A 38 -11.55 13.38 -6.10
N THR A 39 -11.86 14.61 -5.68
CA THR A 39 -12.25 15.04 -4.32
C THR A 39 -13.59 14.51 -3.78
N GLU A 40 -14.40 13.86 -4.61
CA GLU A 40 -15.73 13.32 -4.22
C GLU A 40 -15.79 11.79 -4.21
N ASN A 41 -14.65 11.10 -4.14
CA ASN A 41 -14.67 9.65 -4.09
C ASN A 41 -14.94 9.11 -2.67
N VAL A 42 -16.09 8.45 -2.49
CA VAL A 42 -16.45 7.75 -1.23
C VAL A 42 -15.35 6.78 -0.80
N LYS A 43 -14.72 6.06 -1.75
CA LYS A 43 -13.61 5.13 -1.48
C LYS A 43 -12.38 5.83 -0.91
N LEU A 44 -12.08 7.04 -1.40
CA LEU A 44 -10.97 7.83 -0.88
C LEU A 44 -11.27 8.35 0.53
N LYS A 45 -12.53 8.76 0.79
CA LYS A 45 -12.96 9.15 2.13
C LYS A 45 -12.85 7.97 3.11
N THR A 46 -13.31 6.78 2.72
CA THR A 46 -13.16 5.54 3.51
C THR A 46 -11.70 5.24 3.80
N LEU A 47 -10.79 5.38 2.81
CA LEU A 47 -9.35 5.22 3.03
C LEU A 47 -8.75 6.25 3.99
N GLN A 48 -9.26 7.49 3.99
CA GLN A 48 -8.75 8.57 4.84
C GLN A 48 -9.30 8.51 6.27
N SER A 49 -10.53 8.02 6.46
CA SER A 49 -11.24 7.98 7.75
C SER A 49 -11.08 6.66 8.49
N ARG A 50 -10.31 5.72 7.97
CA ARG A 50 -10.20 4.35 8.51
C ARG A 50 -9.51 4.28 9.86
N SER A 51 -9.89 3.25 10.61
CA SER A 51 -9.28 2.84 11.87
C SER A 51 -7.84 2.42 11.68
N ARG A 52 -7.05 2.47 12.76
CA ARG A 52 -5.69 1.95 12.77
C ARG A 52 -5.67 0.42 12.91
N ASP A 53 -6.78 -0.21 13.30
CA ASP A 53 -6.86 -1.66 13.47
C ASP A 53 -6.56 -2.44 12.18
N MET A 54 -5.69 -3.44 12.26
CA MET A 54 -5.13 -4.08 11.07
C MET A 54 -6.03 -5.16 10.45
N GLU A 55 -6.91 -5.79 11.23
CA GLU A 55 -7.92 -6.71 10.70
C GLU A 55 -9.03 -5.94 9.96
N GLU A 56 -9.41 -4.80 10.54
CA GLU A 56 -10.32 -3.84 9.92
C GLU A 56 -9.72 -3.27 8.62
N GLU A 57 -8.44 -2.90 8.62
CA GLU A 57 -7.72 -2.38 7.45
C GLU A 57 -7.69 -3.36 6.28
N ASN A 58 -7.39 -4.63 6.53
CA ASN A 58 -7.39 -5.65 5.47
C ASN A 58 -8.78 -5.79 4.85
N SER A 59 -9.82 -5.80 5.70
CA SER A 59 -11.22 -5.89 5.26
C SER A 59 -11.62 -4.68 4.42
N ILE A 60 -11.28 -3.47 4.88
CA ILE A 60 -11.52 -2.22 4.14
C ILE A 60 -10.80 -2.23 2.80
N ILE A 61 -9.52 -2.62 2.75
CA ILE A 61 -8.76 -2.67 1.49
C ILE A 61 -9.41 -3.64 0.50
N GLN A 62 -9.92 -4.79 0.98
CA GLN A 62 -10.64 -5.75 0.14
C GLN A 62 -11.98 -5.19 -0.37
N GLU A 63 -12.77 -4.51 0.47
CA GLU A 63 -14.02 -3.83 0.08
C GLU A 63 -13.79 -2.77 -1.00
N LEU A 64 -12.63 -2.11 -0.96
CA LEU A 64 -12.21 -1.14 -1.97
C LEU A 64 -11.80 -1.78 -3.30
N GLY A 65 -11.77 -3.12 -3.38
CA GLY A 65 -11.34 -3.92 -4.53
C GLY A 65 -9.85 -4.26 -4.50
N GLY A 66 -9.20 -4.15 -3.34
CA GLY A 66 -7.79 -4.41 -3.14
C GLY A 66 -7.42 -5.87 -3.39
N LYS A 67 -6.40 -6.08 -4.23
CA LYS A 67 -5.81 -7.41 -4.47
C LYS A 67 -4.38 -7.42 -3.96
N LYS A 68 -4.04 -8.40 -3.12
CA LYS A 68 -2.67 -8.54 -2.63
C LYS A 68 -1.75 -8.91 -3.78
N LEU A 69 -0.65 -8.17 -3.93
CA LEU A 69 0.34 -8.41 -4.96
C LEU A 69 1.34 -9.49 -4.54
N SER A 70 1.67 -10.35 -5.48
CA SER A 70 2.70 -11.38 -5.33
C SER A 70 4.09 -10.76 -5.54
N PRO A 71 5.15 -11.22 -4.85
CA PRO A 71 6.51 -10.71 -5.05
C PRO A 71 7.02 -10.83 -6.49
N ILE A 72 6.51 -11.80 -7.26
CA ILE A 72 6.90 -12.05 -8.65
C ILE A 72 6.11 -11.24 -9.68
N ASP A 73 5.05 -10.53 -9.28
CA ASP A 73 4.26 -9.72 -10.21
C ASP A 73 5.15 -8.59 -10.78
N ASP A 74 4.98 -8.26 -12.06
CA ASP A 74 5.69 -7.14 -12.67
C ASP A 74 4.91 -5.83 -12.49
N ILE A 75 5.64 -4.78 -12.11
CA ILE A 75 5.10 -3.46 -11.86
C ILE A 75 4.59 -2.77 -13.14
N GLY A 76 5.18 -3.09 -14.30
CA GLY A 76 4.82 -2.52 -15.58
C GLY A 76 3.39 -2.85 -15.98
N ASP A 77 2.92 -4.06 -15.64
CA ASP A 77 1.55 -4.51 -15.88
C ASP A 77 0.51 -3.76 -15.00
N ILE A 78 0.96 -3.21 -13.88
CA ILE A 78 0.12 -2.50 -12.90
C ILE A 78 -0.12 -1.04 -13.31
N PHE A 79 0.87 -0.41 -13.94
CA PHE A 79 0.83 1.01 -14.30
C PHE A 79 0.60 1.26 -15.80
N THR A 80 -0.23 0.42 -16.41
CA THR A 80 -0.52 0.44 -17.86
C THR A 80 -1.34 1.65 -18.34
N TYR A 81 -1.75 2.57 -17.46
CA TYR A 81 -2.57 3.74 -17.82
C TYR A 81 -2.21 5.01 -17.06
N ASP A 82 -2.28 6.14 -17.77
CA ASP A 82 -2.16 7.54 -17.31
C ASP A 82 -3.36 7.99 -16.44
N SER A 83 -3.71 7.20 -15.43
CA SER A 83 -4.75 7.56 -14.48
C SER A 83 -4.13 8.22 -13.25
N LYS A 84 -4.69 9.35 -12.81
CA LYS A 84 -4.37 10.01 -11.52
C LYS A 84 -4.90 9.22 -10.30
N ASN A 85 -5.08 7.91 -10.45
CA ASN A 85 -5.67 7.05 -9.44
C ASN A 85 -4.58 6.53 -8.48
N ILE A 86 -4.97 6.26 -7.24
CA ILE A 86 -4.16 5.44 -6.34
C ILE A 86 -4.19 4.02 -6.89
N ARG A 87 -2.99 3.45 -7.07
CA ARG A 87 -2.81 2.10 -7.63
C ARG A 87 -2.22 1.10 -6.66
N ILE A 88 -1.38 1.55 -5.73
CA ILE A 88 -0.77 0.67 -4.73
C ILE A 88 -0.95 1.27 -3.34
N ILE A 89 -1.45 0.44 -2.43
CA ILE A 89 -1.46 0.68 -0.99
C ILE A 89 -0.31 -0.14 -0.38
N ILE A 90 0.56 0.51 0.38
CA ILE A 90 1.71 -0.11 1.05
C ILE A 90 1.40 -0.22 2.54
N GLN A 91 1.30 -1.45 3.03
CA GLN A 91 0.94 -1.76 4.40
C GLN A 91 2.08 -2.56 5.07
N PRO A 92 2.76 -1.99 6.06
CA PRO A 92 3.76 -2.71 6.83
C PRO A 92 3.18 -3.89 7.64
N PRO A 93 3.98 -4.86 8.09
CA PRO A 93 3.51 -6.00 8.87
C PRO A 93 3.01 -5.56 10.26
N VAL A 94 2.12 -6.37 10.86
CA VAL A 94 1.59 -6.12 12.21
C VAL A 94 2.75 -6.26 13.19
N THR A 95 3.01 -5.25 14.04
CA THR A 95 3.85 -5.51 15.22
C THR A 95 3.03 -6.06 16.36
N THR A 96 3.61 -7.00 17.09
CA THR A 96 3.05 -7.60 18.32
C THR A 96 2.70 -6.58 19.40
N THR A 97 3.14 -5.32 19.26
CA THR A 97 2.88 -4.21 20.19
C THR A 97 1.58 -3.44 19.90
N GLY A 98 0.76 -3.85 18.92
CA GLY A 98 -0.50 -3.17 18.58
C GLY A 98 -0.32 -1.76 17.99
N LYS A 99 0.91 -1.36 17.69
CA LYS A 99 1.20 -0.08 17.03
C LYS A 99 1.03 -0.25 15.54
N CYS A 100 0.09 0.51 15.01
CA CYS A 100 -0.28 0.49 13.62
C CYS A 100 0.63 1.43 12.85
N PHE A 101 1.26 0.94 11.80
CA PHE A 101 2.12 1.75 10.97
C PHE A 101 1.30 2.57 9.95
N PRO A 102 1.71 3.80 9.63
CA PRO A 102 1.12 4.60 8.58
C PRO A 102 1.23 3.83 7.28
N ILE A 103 0.11 3.84 6.57
CA ILE A 103 -0.03 3.26 5.25
C ILE A 103 0.37 4.33 4.23
N PHE A 104 1.19 3.92 3.27
CA PHE A 104 1.67 4.80 2.20
C PHE A 104 0.92 4.50 0.89
N TYR A 105 0.81 5.51 0.04
CA TYR A 105 0.12 5.41 -1.26
C TYR A 105 1.07 5.78 -2.39
N LEU A 106 1.12 4.95 -3.43
CA LEU A 106 1.77 5.30 -4.69
C LEU A 106 0.71 5.75 -5.70
N ARG A 107 0.99 6.89 -6.33
CA ARG A 107 0.19 7.46 -7.43
C ARG A 107 1.05 7.60 -8.68
N VAL A 108 0.42 7.50 -9.84
CA VAL A 108 1.05 7.91 -11.11
C VAL A 108 0.94 9.43 -11.21
N LEU A 109 2.09 10.09 -11.36
CA LEU A 109 2.17 11.51 -11.73
C LEU A 109 2.46 11.54 -13.23
N VAL A 110 1.46 11.96 -14.02
CA VAL A 110 1.61 12.30 -15.44
C VAL A 110 1.80 13.80 -15.54
#